data_AF-A0A3C0ZYG9-F1
#
_entry.id   AF-A0A3C0ZYG9-F1
#
_cell.length_a   1.000
_cell.length_b   1.000
_cell.length_c   1.000
_cell.angle_alpha   90.00
_cell.angle_beta   90.00
_cell.angle_gamma   90.00
#
_symmetry.space_group_name_H-M   'P 1'
#
loop_
_entity.id
_entity.type
_entity.pdbx_description
1 polymer ?
#
loop_
_entity_poly.entity_id
_entity_poly.type
_entity_poly.pdbx_seq_one_letter_code
_entity_poly.pdbx_strand_id
1 'polypeptide(L)' 'DNELSSVFVITRRFDDDDFSLQEEEVESVRWMDYEKCREAIHAGTLPNCIYEDEFEMVGAYLKGL' A
#
# COMPACT_ATOMS: atom_id res chain seq x y z
N ASP A 1 -13.29 -14.71 -7.92
CA ASP A 1 -13.80 -13.54 -7.21
C ASP A 1 -14.52 -12.59 -8.16
N ASN A 2 -15.61 -11.98 -7.70
CA ASN A 2 -16.41 -10.98 -8.44
C ASN A 2 -16.19 -9.58 -7.83
N GLU A 3 -15.00 -9.34 -7.29
CA GLU A 3 -14.68 -8.08 -6.63
C GLU A 3 -14.29 -7.02 -7.65
N LEU A 4 -14.76 -5.79 -7.40
CA LEU A 4 -14.37 -4.61 -8.16
C LEU A 4 -13.45 -3.78 -7.27
N SER A 5 -12.19 -3.66 -7.66
CA SER A 5 -11.20 -2.84 -6.97
C SER A 5 -10.88 -1.57 -7.77
N SER A 6 -10.29 -0.59 -7.11
CA SER A 6 -9.81 0.65 -7.72
C SER A 6 -8.58 1.14 -6.96
N VAL A 7 -7.52 1.43 -7.69
CA VAL A 7 -6.23 1.85 -7.13
C VAL A 7 -6.06 3.36 -7.29
N PHE A 8 -5.77 4.05 -6.18
CA PHE A 8 -5.58 5.51 -6.15
C PHE A 8 -4.21 5.87 -5.58
N VAL A 9 -3.62 6.95 -6.09
CA VAL A 9 -2.38 7.52 -5.54
C VAL A 9 -2.66 8.88 -4.91
N ILE A 10 -2.23 9.05 -3.66
CA ILE A 10 -2.28 10.32 -2.94
C ILE A 10 -0.85 10.87 -2.86
N THR A 11 -0.61 12.04 -3.43
CA THR A 11 0.72 12.69 -3.47
C THR A 11 0.95 13.67 -2.33
N ARG A 12 -0.04 13.86 -1.45
CA ARG A 12 0.11 14.64 -0.24
C ARG A 12 0.96 13.86 0.76
N ARG A 13 1.88 14.57 1.41
CA ARG A 13 2.66 14.02 2.53
C ARG A 13 1.81 14.03 3.80
N PHE A 14 1.86 12.92 4.54
CA PHE A 14 1.23 12.76 5.84
C PHE A 14 2.26 12.24 6.83
N ASP A 15 2.09 12.62 8.09
CA ASP A 15 2.77 12.00 9.23
C ASP A 15 1.80 11.02 9.93
N ASP A 16 2.31 10.11 10.76
CA ASP A 16 1.49 9.06 11.40
C ASP A 16 0.38 9.66 12.29
N ASP A 17 0.66 10.80 12.92
CA ASP A 17 -0.28 11.52 13.80
C ASP A 17 -1.39 12.27 13.03
N ASP A 18 -1.32 12.34 11.69
CA ASP A 18 -2.38 12.94 10.86
C ASP A 18 -3.63 12.06 10.76
N PHE A 19 -3.54 10.78 11.15
CA PHE A 19 -4.61 9.81 11.03
C PHE A 19 -5.37 9.63 12.35
N SER A 20 -6.70 9.73 12.30
CA SER A 20 -7.57 9.27 13.37
C SER A 20 -7.97 7.82 13.11
N LEU A 21 -7.31 6.88 13.81
CA LEU A 21 -7.51 5.44 13.61
C LEU A 21 -8.68 4.90 14.43
N GLN A 22 -9.37 3.90 13.87
CA GLN A 22 -10.24 3.03 14.66
C GLN A 22 -9.38 1.88 15.22
N GLU A 23 -8.96 1.99 16.48
CA GLU A 23 -8.01 1.07 17.13
C GLU A 23 -8.46 -0.40 17.15
N GLU A 24 -9.76 -0.66 17.03
CA GLU A 24 -10.34 -2.01 16.97
C GLU A 24 -10.05 -2.74 15.65
N GLU A 25 -9.81 -1.99 14.57
CA GLU A 25 -9.52 -2.52 13.23
C GLU A 25 -8.08 -2.26 12.77
N VAL A 26 -7.50 -1.12 13.18
CA VAL A 26 -6.19 -0.66 12.72
C VAL A 26 -5.31 -0.30 13.91
N GLU A 27 -4.25 -1.08 14.11
CA GLU A 27 -3.31 -0.89 15.22
C GLU A 27 -2.39 0.32 15.03
N SER A 28 -1.87 0.55 13.81
CA SER A 28 -0.90 1.62 13.54
C SER A 28 -0.76 1.93 12.05
N VAL A 29 -0.21 3.11 11.76
CA VAL A 29 0.27 3.50 10.42
C VAL A 29 1.78 3.32 10.37
N ARG A 30 2.30 2.80 9.25
CA ARG A 30 3.74 2.64 9.02
C ARG A 30 4.08 3.00 7.58
N TRP A 31 4.93 4.00 7.40
CA TRP A 31 5.51 4.30 6.09
C TRP A 31 6.63 3.33 5.75
N MET A 32 6.62 2.85 4.51
CA MET A 32 7.58 1.88 4.01
C MET A 32 8.08 2.30 2.63
N ASP A 33 9.33 1.96 2.33
CA ASP A 33 9.89 2.16 0.99
C ASP A 33 9.17 1.27 -0.03
N TYR A 34 8.76 1.87 -1.16
CA TYR A 34 7.95 1.19 -2.17
C TYR A 34 8.61 -0.07 -2.71
N GLU A 35 9.89 -0.01 -3.08
CA GLU A 35 10.58 -1.15 -3.69
C GLU A 35 10.80 -2.27 -2.67
N LYS A 36 11.11 -1.92 -1.42
CA LYS A 36 11.18 -2.91 -0.34
C LYS A 36 9.84 -3.61 -0.10
N CYS A 37 8.73 -2.86 -0.12
CA CYS A 37 7.40 -3.45 -0.02
C CYS A 37 7.10 -4.36 -1.20
N ARG A 38 7.36 -3.90 -2.43
CA ARG A 38 7.12 -4.67 -3.65
C ARG A 38 7.87 -6.00 -3.62
N GLU A 39 9.15 -5.98 -3.27
CA GLU A 39 9.97 -7.19 -3.12
C GLU A 39 9.44 -8.12 -2.03
N ALA A 40 9.02 -7.57 -0.89
CA ALA A 40 8.51 -8.37 0.23
C ALA A 40 7.14 -9.01 -0.06
N ILE A 41 6.26 -8.31 -0.80
CA ILE A 41 4.97 -8.82 -1.30
C ILE A 41 5.24 -9.96 -2.29
N HIS A 42 6.08 -9.72 -3.31
CA HIS A 42 6.44 -10.71 -4.32
C HIS A 42 7.07 -11.97 -3.70
N ALA A 43 7.94 -11.79 -2.71
CA ALA A 43 8.58 -12.89 -2.00
C ALA A 43 7.67 -13.59 -0.97
N GLY A 44 6.46 -13.08 -0.72
CA GLY A 44 5.53 -13.60 0.30
C GLY A 44 6.03 -13.48 1.74
N THR A 45 6.98 -12.57 1.99
CA THR A 45 7.61 -12.36 3.31
C THR A 45 6.91 -11.31 4.16
N LEU A 46 6.08 -10.47 3.53
CA LEU A 46 5.20 -9.52 4.20
C LEU A 46 3.79 -10.14 4.26
N PRO A 47 3.24 -10.46 5.45
CA PRO A 47 1.85 -10.87 5.57
C PRO A 47 0.94 -9.74 5.12
N ASN A 48 0.21 -9.93 4.02
CA ASN A 48 -0.66 -8.92 3.43
C ASN A 48 -1.77 -9.58 2.59
N CYS A 49 -2.76 -8.78 2.19
CA CYS A 49 -3.86 -9.18 1.31
C CYS A 49 -3.89 -8.36 0.01
N ILE A 50 -2.76 -7.75 -0.37
CA ILE A 50 -2.64 -6.87 -1.53
C ILE A 50 -2.38 -7.74 -2.76
N TYR A 51 -3.12 -7.49 -3.85
CA TYR A 51 -2.82 -8.11 -5.13
C TYR A 51 -1.59 -7.45 -5.76
N GLU A 52 -0.65 -8.27 -6.22
CA GLU A 52 0.66 -7.80 -6.69
C GLU A 52 0.53 -6.84 -7.89
N ASP A 53 -0.36 -7.16 -8.83
CA ASP A 53 -0.65 -6.34 -10.02
C ASP A 53 -1.24 -4.96 -9.64
N GLU A 54 -2.14 -4.90 -8.66
CA GLU A 54 -2.65 -3.64 -8.12
C GLU A 54 -1.56 -2.78 -7.48
N PHE A 55 -0.62 -3.41 -6.78
CA PHE A 55 0.53 -2.70 -6.17
C PHE A 55 1.53 -2.23 -7.24
N GLU A 56 1.68 -2.97 -8.34
CA GLU A 56 2.51 -2.57 -9.49
C GLU A 56 1.93 -1.37 -10.22
N MET A 57 0.60 -1.18 -10.26
CA MET A 57 -0.02 0.03 -10.83
C MET A 57 0.47 1.31 -10.12
N VAL A 58 0.65 1.26 -8.80
CA VAL A 58 1.23 2.37 -8.02
C VAL A 58 2.68 2.62 -8.45
N GLY A 59 3.46 1.56 -8.68
CA GLY A 59 4.83 1.65 -9.15
C GLY A 59 4.97 2.27 -10.53
N ALA A 60 4.07 1.93 -11.46
CA ALA A 60 4.02 2.53 -12.79
C ALA A 60 3.85 4.06 -12.69
N TYR A 61 2.89 4.51 -11.87
CA TYR A 61 2.70 5.95 -11.59
C TYR A 61 3.97 6.60 -11.01
N LEU A 62 4.60 5.99 -10.00
CA LEU A 62 5.79 6.54 -9.34
C LEU A 62 7.00 6.62 -10.29
N LYS A 63 7.11 5.70 -11.26
CA LYS A 63 8.18 5.65 -12.26
C LYS A 63 7.89 6.51 -13.49
N GLY A 64 6.70 7.09 -13.61
CA GLY A 64 6.26 7.88 -14.76
C GLY A 64 6.05 7.04 -16.02
N LEU A 65 5.63 5.78 -15.84
CA LEU A 65 5.34 4.81 -16.91
C LEU A 65 3.87 4.82 -17.33
#